data_AF-A0A9P4LBB9-F1
#
_entry.id   AF-A0A9P4LBB9-F1
#
_cell.length_a   1.000
_cell.length_b   1.000
_cell.length_c   1.000
_cell.angle_alpha   90.00
_cell.angle_beta   90.00
_cell.angle_gamma   90.00
#
_symmetry.space_group_name_H-M   'P 1'
#
loop_
_entity.id
_entity.type
_entity.pdbx_description
1 polymer ?
#
loop_
_entity_poly.entity_id
_entity_poly.type
_entity_poly.pdbx_seq_one_letter_code
_entity_poly.pdbx_strand_id
1 'polypeptide(L)'
;MLASRKRSTPLLLALTLIFIVTWYHSRDVDRTHEQRASSVIPANRTLGFGAVVVVSRDGSERRHSLVQAANVTDFDLTIPKQPVWTEGHVQRFINGQDDVQKGSILAWLGHHNALRWFLNSGAETALILEDDVDWDIRLRSIQIPLAASAARQLLPPPARPRSHHPFASFRSHQTQYWGDHDAWDVVYLGHCGDYFDEVTEDGPMTEHQSYNLSAIPHILYRDPTLPDRSDLHPFTQSLFGMLRMPQKSRALHRSKFPLCSFGYAITRPAAERLLSELAPPQYKVNGPRAFDVALLHACNNGSNTPSPTPPWKDPRLHPDPALRRKYPSPGLRCWTLNSELFHHMPGHSLVDEIGESSGEEPGIPPVDLAAQAQVVIRNETTNINCGFWNGAFAFQKDNMTQLHYLQEHVGRQGQCLKEGRKLPRDSIQQLID
;
A
#
# COMPACT_ATOMS: atom_id res chain seq x y z
N MET A 1 2.57 47.59 -56.81
CA MET A 1 1.97 46.44 -56.08
C MET A 1 2.36 46.57 -54.61
N LEU A 2 1.43 46.94 -53.74
CA LEU A 2 1.66 47.02 -52.29
C LEU A 2 0.69 46.05 -51.62
N ALA A 3 1.22 44.96 -51.07
CA ALA A 3 0.45 43.92 -50.41
C ALA A 3 -0.06 44.42 -49.05
N SER A 4 -1.38 44.36 -48.86
CA SER A 4 -2.05 44.72 -47.61
C SER A 4 -1.73 43.68 -46.52
N ARG A 5 -0.95 44.11 -45.52
CA ARG A 5 -0.57 43.30 -44.35
C ARG A 5 -1.76 43.22 -43.39
N LYS A 6 -2.56 42.15 -43.48
CA LYS A 6 -3.67 41.88 -42.56
C LYS A 6 -3.14 41.79 -41.12
N ARG A 7 -3.60 42.69 -40.24
CA ARG A 7 -3.25 42.71 -38.81
C ARG A 7 -3.86 41.50 -38.09
N SER A 8 -3.01 40.72 -37.43
CA SER A 8 -3.32 39.50 -36.66
C SER A 8 -3.89 39.77 -35.25
N THR A 9 -4.30 41.01 -34.98
CA THR A 9 -4.82 41.45 -33.68
C THR A 9 -6.04 40.68 -33.15
N PRO A 10 -7.02 40.22 -33.95
CA PRO A 10 -8.15 39.45 -33.40
C PRO A 10 -7.74 38.04 -32.94
N LEU A 11 -6.72 37.44 -33.55
CA LEU A 11 -6.24 36.11 -33.17
C LEU A 11 -5.51 36.13 -31.82
N LEU A 12 -4.69 37.16 -31.58
CA LEU A 12 -3.99 37.36 -30.31
C LEU A 12 -4.96 37.62 -29.15
N LEU A 13 -6.04 38.37 -29.40
CA LEU A 13 -7.10 38.58 -28.40
C LEU A 13 -7.87 37.30 -28.10
N ALA A 14 -8.20 36.48 -29.11
CA ALA A 14 -8.84 35.19 -28.88
C ALA A 14 -7.96 34.23 -28.07
N LEU A 15 -6.67 34.14 -28.40
CA LEU A 15 -5.72 33.27 -27.69
C LEU A 15 -5.50 33.69 -26.24
N THR A 16 -5.41 35.00 -25.97
CA THR A 16 -5.30 35.51 -24.60
C THR A 16 -6.58 35.28 -23.80
N LEU A 17 -7.76 35.43 -24.41
CA LEU A 17 -9.03 35.13 -23.73
C LEU A 17 -9.17 33.64 -23.41
N ILE A 18 -8.78 32.76 -24.35
CA ILE A 18 -8.74 31.31 -24.11
C ILE A 18 -7.78 30.99 -22.97
N PHE A 19 -6.59 31.60 -22.94
CA PHE A 19 -5.61 31.36 -21.88
C PHE A 19 -6.11 31.83 -20.51
N ILE A 20 -6.79 32.97 -20.44
CA ILE A 20 -7.39 33.48 -19.20
C ILE A 20 -8.52 32.57 -18.73
N VAL A 21 -9.39 32.12 -19.64
CA VAL A 21 -10.51 31.23 -19.31
C VAL A 21 -10.02 29.85 -18.89
N THR A 22 -9.02 29.27 -19.56
CA THR A 22 -8.44 27.98 -19.16
C THR A 22 -7.70 28.08 -17.83
N TRP A 23 -6.98 29.18 -17.58
CA TRP A 23 -6.31 29.43 -16.30
C TRP A 23 -7.29 29.66 -15.15
N TYR A 24 -8.41 30.35 -15.40
CA TYR A 24 -9.44 30.58 -14.39
C TYR A 24 -10.20 29.27 -14.09
N HIS A 25 -10.53 28.48 -15.11
CA HIS A 25 -11.14 27.17 -14.92
C HIS A 25 -10.20 26.17 -14.24
N SER A 26 -8.90 26.16 -14.55
CA SER A 26 -7.96 25.27 -13.86
C SER A 26 -7.84 25.63 -12.38
N ARG A 27 -7.78 26.93 -12.05
CA ARG A 27 -7.72 27.39 -10.65
C ARG A 27 -9.01 27.13 -9.86
N ASP A 28 -10.19 27.30 -10.46
CA ASP A 28 -11.45 27.06 -9.75
C ASP A 28 -11.71 25.55 -9.56
N VAL A 29 -11.24 24.70 -10.48
CA VAL A 29 -11.17 23.25 -10.32
C VAL A 29 -10.22 22.87 -9.18
N ASP A 30 -9.02 23.44 -9.12
CA ASP A 30 -8.07 23.17 -8.02
C ASP A 30 -8.63 23.61 -6.65
N ARG A 31 -9.26 24.79 -6.56
CA ARG A 31 -9.85 25.31 -5.32
C ARG A 31 -11.05 24.50 -4.82
N THR A 32 -11.95 24.09 -5.72
CA THR A 32 -13.07 23.21 -5.36
C THR A 32 -12.61 21.80 -4.95
N HIS A 33 -11.44 21.36 -5.43
CA HIS A 33 -10.83 20.09 -5.04
C HIS A 33 -10.14 20.12 -3.68
N GLU A 34 -9.44 21.20 -3.32
CA GLU A 34 -8.93 21.42 -1.96
C GLU A 34 -10.09 21.44 -0.94
N GLN A 35 -11.20 22.08 -1.29
CA GLN A 35 -12.43 22.09 -0.49
C GLN A 35 -13.14 20.72 -0.41
N ARG A 36 -12.85 19.76 -1.29
CA ARG A 36 -13.42 18.40 -1.23
C ARG A 36 -12.50 17.44 -0.46
N ALA A 37 -11.18 17.62 -0.56
CA ALA A 37 -10.21 16.93 0.29
C ALA A 37 -10.39 17.28 1.78
N SER A 38 -10.85 18.50 2.09
CA SER A 38 -11.18 18.92 3.46
C SER A 38 -12.44 18.26 4.05
N SER A 39 -13.22 17.49 3.28
CA SER A 39 -14.40 16.73 3.77
C SER A 39 -14.12 15.27 4.13
N VAL A 40 -12.86 14.84 4.04
CA VAL A 40 -12.45 13.47 4.31
C VAL A 40 -12.05 13.33 5.78
N ILE A 41 -12.74 12.45 6.52
CA ILE A 41 -12.44 12.21 7.95
C ILE A 41 -11.12 11.43 8.07
N PRO A 42 -10.12 11.94 8.82
CA PRO A 42 -8.86 11.23 9.03
C PRO A 42 -9.07 9.84 9.62
N ALA A 43 -8.17 8.91 9.30
CA ALA A 43 -8.21 7.58 9.90
C ALA A 43 -7.93 7.64 11.41
N ASN A 44 -8.35 6.60 12.14
CA ASN A 44 -7.94 6.43 13.52
C ASN A 44 -6.43 6.11 13.61
N ARG A 45 -5.90 5.94 14.82
CA ARG A 45 -4.48 5.65 15.04
C ARG A 45 -4.04 4.25 14.56
N THR A 46 -4.97 3.39 14.16
CA THR A 46 -4.68 2.08 13.56
C THR A 46 -5.01 2.05 12.07
N LEU A 47 -5.15 3.22 11.44
CA LEU A 47 -5.43 3.38 10.01
C LEU A 47 -6.71 2.66 9.54
N GLY A 48 -7.67 2.44 10.45
CA GLY A 48 -8.91 1.73 10.20
C GLY A 48 -8.86 0.21 10.42
N PHE A 49 -7.71 -0.34 10.83
CA PHE A 49 -7.53 -1.76 11.15
C PHE A 49 -7.63 -2.03 12.66
N GLY A 50 -7.69 -3.31 13.04
CA GLY A 50 -7.60 -3.69 14.45
C GLY A 50 -6.21 -3.48 15.05
N ALA A 51 -5.15 -3.60 14.25
CA ALA A 51 -3.76 -3.30 14.64
C ALA A 51 -2.89 -2.96 13.41
N VAL A 52 -1.80 -2.24 13.62
CA VAL A 52 -0.68 -2.14 12.66
C VAL A 52 0.52 -2.84 13.28
N VAL A 53 1.05 -3.86 12.61
CA VAL A 53 2.06 -4.79 13.11
C VAL A 53 3.28 -4.74 12.21
N VAL A 54 4.46 -4.56 12.79
CA VAL A 54 5.72 -4.47 12.03
C VAL A 54 6.54 -5.73 12.20
N VAL A 55 7.01 -6.28 11.09
CA VAL A 55 8.03 -7.33 11.04
C VAL A 55 9.40 -6.66 11.15
N SER A 56 10.02 -6.75 12.33
CA SER A 56 11.35 -6.16 12.57
C SER A 56 12.13 -6.99 13.58
N ARG A 57 13.41 -7.28 13.30
CA ARG A 57 14.31 -7.96 14.25
C ARG A 57 14.66 -7.07 15.44
N ASP A 58 14.97 -7.70 16.58
CA ASP A 58 15.39 -6.93 17.75
C ASP A 58 16.71 -6.20 17.48
N GLY A 59 16.81 -4.93 17.91
CA GLY A 59 17.97 -4.08 17.62
C GLY A 59 18.11 -3.59 16.18
N SER A 60 17.11 -3.78 15.29
CA SER A 60 17.14 -3.20 13.94
C SER A 60 17.32 -1.67 13.99
N GLU A 61 18.30 -1.15 13.25
CA GLU A 61 18.61 0.28 13.16
C GLU A 61 17.46 1.08 12.52
N ARG A 62 16.61 0.43 11.73
CA ARG A 62 15.47 1.02 11.03
C ARG A 62 14.28 1.32 11.94
N ARG A 63 14.19 0.64 13.09
CA ARG A 63 13.07 0.84 14.04
C ARG A 63 12.95 2.29 14.51
N HIS A 64 14.08 2.96 14.70
CA HIS A 64 14.08 4.30 15.25
C HIS A 64 13.41 5.30 14.31
N SER A 65 13.84 5.35 13.04
CA SER A 65 13.24 6.22 12.03
C SER A 65 11.79 5.84 11.74
N LEU A 66 11.48 4.55 11.66
CA LEU A 66 10.11 4.06 11.47
C LEU A 66 9.15 4.55 12.56
N VAL A 67 9.55 4.44 13.83
CA VAL A 67 8.74 4.92 14.97
C VAL A 67 8.63 6.45 14.96
N GLN A 68 9.67 7.17 14.58
CA GLN A 68 9.58 8.63 14.42
C GLN A 68 8.58 9.02 13.33
N ALA A 69 8.63 8.37 12.17
CA ALA A 69 7.69 8.60 11.08
C ALA A 69 6.24 8.37 11.55
N ALA A 70 5.98 7.28 12.27
CA ALA A 70 4.64 6.95 12.76
C ALA A 70 4.15 7.95 13.81
N ASN A 71 5.04 8.41 14.68
CA ASN A 71 4.75 9.45 15.66
C ASN A 71 4.38 10.77 14.98
N VAL A 72 5.09 11.18 13.92
CA VAL A 72 4.78 12.40 13.16
C VAL A 72 3.46 12.28 12.40
N THR A 73 3.20 11.15 11.76
CA THR A 73 1.91 10.87 11.07
C THR A 73 0.77 10.59 12.05
N ASP A 74 1.07 10.44 13.34
CA ASP A 74 0.13 10.27 14.45
C ASP A 74 -0.69 8.97 14.38
N PHE A 75 -0.01 7.84 14.13
CA PHE A 75 -0.58 6.49 14.18
C PHE A 75 0.30 5.51 14.97
N ASP A 76 -0.29 4.41 15.43
CA ASP A 76 0.33 3.45 16.34
C ASP A 76 0.92 2.25 15.59
N LEU A 77 2.14 1.88 15.95
CA LEU A 77 2.81 0.67 15.50
C LEU A 77 2.97 -0.31 16.66
N THR A 78 2.75 -1.59 16.39
CA THR A 78 3.13 -2.70 17.26
C THR A 78 4.29 -3.44 16.63
N ILE A 79 5.40 -3.60 17.35
CA ILE A 79 6.56 -4.39 16.89
C ILE A 79 6.69 -5.61 17.79
N PRO A 80 6.13 -6.78 17.41
CA PRO A 80 6.27 -8.00 18.21
C PRO A 80 7.74 -8.40 18.34
N LYS A 81 8.14 -8.83 19.53
CA LYS A 81 9.49 -9.37 19.75
C LYS A 81 9.69 -10.60 18.86
N GLN A 82 10.73 -10.56 18.02
CA GLN A 82 11.12 -11.70 17.20
C GLN A 82 11.84 -12.75 18.07
N PRO A 83 11.50 -14.05 17.93
CA PRO A 83 12.26 -15.12 18.53
C PRO A 83 13.70 -15.17 18.02
N VAL A 84 14.58 -15.79 18.80
CA VAL A 84 15.91 -16.15 18.30
C VAL A 84 15.77 -17.40 17.42
N TRP A 85 15.87 -17.21 16.11
CA TRP A 85 15.81 -18.29 15.13
C TRP A 85 17.15 -19.03 15.08
N THR A 86 17.24 -20.16 15.78
CA THR A 86 18.41 -21.04 15.75
C THR A 86 18.59 -21.73 14.39
N GLU A 87 19.80 -22.22 14.10
CA GLU A 87 20.09 -23.02 12.90
C GLU A 87 19.16 -24.25 12.77
N GLY A 88 18.79 -24.87 13.90
CA GLY A 88 17.81 -25.96 13.89
C GLY A 88 16.42 -25.55 13.38
N HIS A 89 16.00 -24.30 13.56
CA HIS A 89 14.76 -23.80 12.94
C HIS A 89 14.91 -23.67 11.43
N VAL A 90 16.04 -23.13 10.97
CA VAL A 90 16.35 -22.98 9.54
C VAL A 90 16.38 -24.35 8.86
N GLN A 91 17.09 -25.33 9.41
CA GLN A 91 17.17 -26.69 8.85
C GLN A 91 15.80 -27.40 8.80
N ARG A 92 14.95 -27.21 9.82
CA ARG A 92 13.56 -27.70 9.77
C ARG A 92 12.75 -27.04 8.67
N PHE A 93 12.95 -25.74 8.44
CA PHE A 93 12.29 -25.01 7.36
C PHE A 93 12.77 -25.53 6.00
N ILE A 94 14.08 -25.69 5.81
CA ILE A 94 14.71 -26.21 4.59
C ILE A 94 14.10 -27.56 4.20
N ASN A 95 13.85 -28.44 5.18
CA ASN A 95 13.16 -29.71 4.96
C ASN A 95 13.79 -30.54 3.82
N GLY A 96 15.13 -30.58 3.79
CA GLY A 96 15.94 -31.30 2.80
C GLY A 96 15.82 -30.78 1.36
N GLN A 97 15.34 -29.54 1.16
CA GLN A 97 15.26 -28.93 -0.16
C GLN A 97 16.54 -28.17 -0.52
N ASP A 98 16.87 -28.13 -1.81
CA ASP A 98 17.93 -27.29 -2.36
C ASP A 98 17.42 -25.85 -2.61
N ASP A 99 18.31 -24.99 -3.13
CA ASP A 99 18.04 -23.57 -3.46
C ASP A 99 17.50 -22.79 -2.26
N VAL A 100 18.37 -22.66 -1.26
CA VAL A 100 18.03 -22.11 0.05
C VAL A 100 18.72 -20.78 0.23
N GLN A 101 17.93 -19.74 0.41
CA GLN A 101 18.38 -18.44 0.90
C GLN A 101 18.03 -18.29 2.36
N LYS A 102 19.04 -18.10 3.22
CA LYS A 102 18.83 -18.03 4.67
C LYS A 102 18.03 -16.79 5.06
N GLY A 103 18.30 -15.65 4.40
CA GLY A 103 17.56 -14.41 4.61
C GLY A 103 16.07 -14.58 4.34
N SER A 104 15.70 -15.23 3.22
CA SER A 104 14.31 -15.50 2.83
C SER A 104 13.56 -16.38 3.84
N ILE A 105 14.23 -17.39 4.42
CA ILE A 105 13.67 -18.21 5.51
C ILE A 105 13.41 -17.35 6.75
N LEU A 106 14.37 -16.51 7.15
CA LEU A 106 14.25 -15.69 8.35
C LEU A 106 13.18 -14.61 8.20
N ALA A 107 13.06 -14.00 7.02
CA ALA A 107 11.95 -13.11 6.69
C ALA A 107 10.60 -13.83 6.84
N TRP A 108 10.46 -15.02 6.24
CA TRP A 108 9.25 -15.82 6.36
C TRP A 108 8.87 -16.15 7.80
N LEU A 109 9.85 -16.60 8.60
CA LEU A 109 9.65 -16.83 10.03
C LEU A 109 9.26 -15.56 10.79
N GLY A 110 9.80 -14.41 10.37
CA GLY A 110 9.45 -13.08 10.88
C GLY A 110 7.99 -12.72 10.67
N HIS A 111 7.48 -12.89 9.44
CA HIS A 111 6.06 -12.71 9.11
C HIS A 111 5.17 -13.70 9.88
N HIS A 112 5.59 -14.97 10.01
CA HIS A 112 4.85 -15.96 10.80
C HIS A 112 4.70 -15.55 12.26
N ASN A 113 5.74 -14.98 12.86
CA ASN A 113 5.67 -14.47 14.22
C ASN A 113 4.70 -13.29 14.34
N ALA A 114 4.72 -12.35 13.40
CA ALA A 114 3.77 -11.22 13.37
C ALA A 114 2.31 -11.67 13.21
N LEU A 115 2.05 -12.64 12.32
CA LEU A 115 0.71 -13.21 12.12
C LEU A 115 0.23 -13.96 13.37
N ARG A 116 1.08 -14.72 14.05
CA ARG A 116 0.74 -15.38 15.32
C ARG A 116 0.43 -14.35 16.41
N TRP A 117 1.20 -13.28 16.50
CA TRP A 117 0.90 -12.18 17.42
C TRP A 117 -0.48 -11.58 17.12
N PHE A 118 -0.78 -11.31 15.85
CA PHE A 118 -2.08 -10.80 15.42
C PHE A 118 -3.23 -11.76 15.79
N LEU A 119 -3.07 -13.06 15.57
CA LEU A 119 -4.09 -14.03 15.97
C LEU A 119 -4.28 -14.05 17.50
N ASN A 120 -3.24 -13.83 18.29
CA ASN A 120 -3.34 -13.78 19.74
C ASN A 120 -3.91 -12.46 20.30
N SER A 121 -3.97 -11.39 19.50
CA SER A 121 -4.42 -10.06 19.97
C SER A 121 -5.93 -9.91 20.11
N GLY A 122 -6.72 -10.82 19.51
CA GLY A 122 -8.18 -10.69 19.42
C GLY A 122 -8.69 -9.69 18.37
N ALA A 123 -7.81 -9.02 17.61
CA ALA A 123 -8.19 -8.11 16.53
C ALA A 123 -8.75 -8.84 15.30
N GLU A 124 -9.72 -8.28 14.59
CA GLU A 124 -10.29 -8.92 13.38
C GLU A 124 -9.50 -8.67 12.09
N THR A 125 -8.76 -7.55 12.04
CA THR A 125 -7.89 -7.18 10.92
C THR A 125 -6.58 -6.61 11.43
N ALA A 126 -5.51 -6.80 10.67
CA ALA A 126 -4.24 -6.14 10.90
C ALA A 126 -3.62 -5.66 9.58
N LEU A 127 -2.92 -4.54 9.64
CA LEU A 127 -1.96 -4.12 8.62
C LEU A 127 -0.58 -4.63 9.03
N ILE A 128 0.03 -5.50 8.24
CA ILE A 128 1.40 -5.98 8.44
C ILE A 128 2.33 -5.12 7.59
N LEU A 129 3.39 -4.58 8.19
CA LEU A 129 4.42 -3.77 7.54
C LEU A 129 5.81 -4.38 7.74
N GLU A 130 6.70 -4.22 6.77
CA GLU A 130 8.14 -4.41 6.96
C GLU A 130 8.78 -3.16 7.60
N ASP A 131 9.99 -3.28 8.14
CA ASP A 131 10.62 -2.19 8.90
C ASP A 131 11.43 -1.20 8.05
N ASP A 132 11.53 -1.46 6.75
CA ASP A 132 12.12 -0.59 5.74
C ASP A 132 11.09 0.13 4.88
N VAL A 133 9.83 0.25 5.30
CA VAL A 133 8.86 1.04 4.53
C VAL A 133 8.89 2.54 4.86
N ASP A 134 8.58 3.34 3.85
CA ASP A 134 8.27 4.76 3.93
C ASP A 134 6.83 5.01 3.44
N TRP A 135 6.26 6.15 3.82
CA TRP A 135 4.93 6.58 3.42
C TRP A 135 4.82 8.10 3.36
N ASP A 136 3.80 8.60 2.66
CA ASP A 136 3.57 10.03 2.57
C ASP A 136 3.08 10.59 3.92
N ILE A 137 3.54 11.78 4.29
CA ILE A 137 3.11 12.48 5.51
C ILE A 137 1.58 12.60 5.65
N ARG A 138 0.83 12.59 4.53
CA ARG A 138 -0.64 12.66 4.46
C ARG A 138 -1.32 11.28 4.51
N LEU A 139 -0.59 10.22 4.87
CA LEU A 139 -1.10 8.84 4.93
C LEU A 139 -2.41 8.75 5.74
N ARG A 140 -2.38 9.24 6.99
CA ARG A 140 -3.53 9.13 7.91
C ARG A 140 -4.66 10.11 7.59
N SER A 141 -4.33 11.32 7.13
CA SER A 141 -5.30 12.40 6.91
C SER A 141 -6.01 12.31 5.56
N ILE A 142 -5.34 11.78 4.51
CA ILE A 142 -5.87 11.78 3.14
C ILE A 142 -5.85 10.39 2.52
N GLN A 143 -4.69 9.74 2.44
CA GLN A 143 -4.53 8.54 1.60
C GLN A 143 -5.35 7.34 2.08
N ILE A 144 -5.24 7.00 3.37
CA ILE A 144 -5.98 5.89 3.98
C ILE A 144 -7.50 6.11 3.87
N PRO A 145 -8.05 7.28 4.24
CA PRO A 145 -9.47 7.56 4.03
C PRO A 145 -9.96 7.41 2.59
N LEU A 146 -9.19 7.87 1.60
CA LEU A 146 -9.53 7.75 0.17
C LEU A 146 -9.51 6.29 -0.28
N ALA A 147 -8.45 5.55 0.06
CA ALA A 147 -8.32 4.13 -0.25
C ALA A 147 -9.43 3.29 0.40
N ALA A 148 -9.75 3.56 1.67
CA ALA A 148 -10.84 2.89 2.39
C ALA A 148 -12.21 3.22 1.78
N SER A 149 -12.42 4.47 1.34
CA SER A 149 -13.63 4.84 0.60
C SER A 149 -13.76 4.09 -0.72
N ALA A 150 -12.66 3.96 -1.47
CA ALA A 150 -12.62 3.16 -2.70
C ALA A 150 -12.94 1.68 -2.42
N ALA A 151 -12.40 1.10 -1.34
CA ALA A 151 -12.70 -0.27 -0.92
C ALA A 151 -14.19 -0.47 -0.62
N ARG A 152 -14.81 0.44 0.13
CA ARG A 152 -16.25 0.38 0.43
C ARG A 152 -17.16 0.54 -0.79
N GLN A 153 -16.68 1.21 -1.84
CA GLN A 153 -17.43 1.36 -3.10
C GLN A 153 -17.29 0.12 -4.00
N LEU A 154 -16.10 -0.47 -4.01
CA LEU A 154 -15.77 -1.61 -4.86
C LEU A 154 -16.31 -2.94 -4.31
N LEU A 155 -16.22 -3.12 -2.99
CA LEU A 155 -16.63 -4.35 -2.32
C LEU A 155 -18.12 -4.32 -1.99
N PRO A 156 -18.84 -5.45 -2.12
CA PRO A 156 -20.25 -5.50 -1.76
C PRO A 156 -20.47 -5.11 -0.29
N PRO A 157 -21.60 -4.45 0.03
CA PRO A 157 -21.96 -4.20 1.42
C PRO A 157 -22.24 -5.52 2.14
N PRO A 158 -22.09 -5.58 3.48
CA PRO A 158 -22.37 -6.79 4.24
C PRO A 158 -23.79 -7.28 3.99
N ALA A 159 -23.93 -8.59 3.78
CA ALA A 159 -25.22 -9.21 3.52
C ALA A 159 -26.17 -8.90 4.67
N ARG A 160 -27.30 -8.25 4.39
CA ARG A 160 -28.32 -7.96 5.42
C ARG A 160 -28.74 -9.28 6.09
N PRO A 161 -28.65 -9.40 7.42
CA PRO A 161 -29.30 -10.52 8.09
C PRO A 161 -30.78 -10.46 7.74
N ARG A 162 -31.36 -11.56 7.25
CA ARG A 162 -32.82 -11.72 7.10
C ARG A 162 -33.48 -11.87 8.48
N SER A 163 -33.16 -11.00 9.45
CA SER A 163 -33.81 -11.02 10.76
C SER A 163 -35.15 -10.30 10.65
N HIS A 164 -36.26 -11.05 10.71
CA HIS A 164 -37.63 -10.54 10.85
C HIS A 164 -37.91 -9.94 12.25
N HIS A 165 -36.88 -9.55 13.01
CA HIS A 165 -37.03 -9.03 14.36
C HIS A 165 -37.03 -7.50 14.37
N PRO A 166 -38.13 -6.84 14.80
CA PRO A 166 -38.29 -5.38 14.73
C PRO A 166 -37.28 -4.56 15.54
N PHE A 167 -36.49 -5.19 16.42
CA PHE A 167 -35.62 -4.51 17.38
C PHE A 167 -34.13 -4.91 17.26
N ALA A 168 -33.74 -5.74 16.29
CA ALA A 168 -32.35 -6.15 16.10
C ALA A 168 -31.48 -5.11 15.35
N SER A 169 -32.09 -4.04 14.82
CA SER A 169 -31.45 -3.07 13.93
C SER A 169 -30.52 -2.06 14.61
N PHE A 170 -30.42 -2.04 15.94
CA PHE A 170 -29.71 -0.97 16.65
C PHE A 170 -28.23 -1.24 16.98
N ARG A 171 -27.66 -2.40 16.62
CA ARG A 171 -26.26 -2.74 17.01
C ARG A 171 -25.29 -3.23 15.91
N SER A 172 -25.67 -3.33 14.63
CA SER A 172 -24.76 -3.89 13.61
C SER A 172 -24.67 -3.10 12.30
N HIS A 173 -24.96 -1.80 12.34
CA HIS A 173 -24.89 -0.92 11.16
C HIS A 173 -23.60 -0.08 11.12
N GLN A 174 -22.45 -0.66 11.48
CA GLN A 174 -21.17 -0.02 11.17
C GLN A 174 -20.62 -0.69 9.92
N THR A 175 -20.73 -0.01 8.78
CA THR A 175 -19.83 -0.29 7.64
C THR A 175 -18.41 -0.24 8.18
N GLN A 176 -17.73 -1.39 8.21
CA GLN A 176 -16.33 -1.47 8.64
C GLN A 176 -15.49 -0.49 7.80
N TYR A 177 -14.44 0.08 8.41
CA TYR A 177 -13.68 1.18 7.80
C TYR A 177 -13.16 0.79 6.41
N TRP A 178 -12.62 -0.42 6.25
CA TRP A 178 -12.11 -0.95 4.99
C TRP A 178 -13.14 -1.79 4.18
N GLY A 179 -14.44 -1.60 4.42
CA GLY A 179 -15.48 -2.43 3.82
C GLY A 179 -15.63 -3.77 4.53
N ASP A 180 -16.60 -4.57 4.07
CA ASP A 180 -16.95 -5.85 4.68
C ASP A 180 -15.74 -6.81 4.69
N HIS A 181 -15.30 -7.24 5.89
CA HIS A 181 -14.22 -8.20 6.08
C HIS A 181 -14.54 -9.56 5.45
N ASP A 182 -15.82 -9.86 5.21
CA ASP A 182 -16.22 -11.06 4.49
C ASP A 182 -16.01 -10.92 2.98
N ALA A 183 -15.70 -9.74 2.44
CA ALA A 183 -15.51 -9.48 1.01
C ALA A 183 -14.03 -9.44 0.58
N TRP A 184 -13.07 -9.52 1.50
CA TRP A 184 -11.64 -9.54 1.18
C TRP A 184 -10.87 -10.39 2.18
N ASP A 185 -9.73 -10.94 1.75
CA ASP A 185 -8.83 -11.69 2.63
C ASP A 185 -7.53 -10.93 2.88
N VAL A 186 -6.97 -10.34 1.81
CA VAL A 186 -5.77 -9.50 1.84
C VAL A 186 -5.98 -8.24 1.02
N VAL A 187 -5.48 -7.10 1.50
CA VAL A 187 -5.37 -5.86 0.73
C VAL A 187 -3.91 -5.41 0.73
N TYR A 188 -3.25 -5.42 -0.42
CA TYR A 188 -1.90 -4.88 -0.57
C TYR A 188 -1.94 -3.36 -0.57
N LEU A 189 -1.26 -2.77 0.41
CA LEU A 189 -1.06 -1.33 0.54
C LEU A 189 0.42 -0.94 0.39
N GLY A 190 1.32 -1.92 0.27
CA GLY A 190 2.75 -1.80 0.00
C GLY A 190 3.25 -3.03 -0.74
N HIS A 191 3.76 -2.82 -1.94
CA HIS A 191 4.21 -3.86 -2.87
C HIS A 191 5.22 -3.27 -3.86
N CYS A 192 6.01 -4.10 -4.53
CA CYS A 192 6.90 -3.66 -5.63
C CYS A 192 6.19 -3.63 -6.99
N GLY A 193 4.95 -4.11 -7.04
CA GLY A 193 4.03 -3.95 -8.15
C GLY A 193 3.00 -5.07 -8.21
N ASP A 194 1.89 -4.80 -8.87
CA ASP A 194 0.90 -5.80 -9.26
C ASP A 194 0.65 -5.63 -10.76
N TYR A 195 1.35 -6.47 -11.52
CA TYR A 195 1.46 -6.36 -12.97
C TYR A 195 0.52 -7.34 -13.66
N PHE A 196 0.10 -6.97 -14.86
CA PHE A 196 -0.89 -7.74 -15.62
C PHE A 196 -0.29 -8.58 -16.74
N ASP A 197 0.95 -8.25 -17.11
CA ASP A 197 1.75 -8.85 -18.17
C ASP A 197 3.14 -9.21 -17.61
N GLU A 198 3.96 -9.87 -18.43
CA GLU A 198 5.33 -10.23 -18.06
C GLU A 198 6.16 -8.99 -17.71
N VAL A 199 6.95 -9.10 -16.64
CA VAL A 199 7.90 -8.09 -16.19
C VAL A 199 9.29 -8.68 -16.39
N THR A 200 10.11 -7.98 -17.17
CA THR A 200 11.52 -8.31 -17.35
C THR A 200 12.38 -7.43 -16.45
N GLU A 201 13.70 -7.64 -16.52
CA GLU A 201 14.71 -6.77 -15.88
C GLU A 201 14.54 -5.29 -16.29
N ASP A 202 14.06 -5.02 -17.51
CA ASP A 202 13.80 -3.67 -18.04
C ASP A 202 12.42 -3.11 -17.62
N GLY A 203 11.63 -3.91 -16.90
CA GLY A 203 10.30 -3.56 -16.41
C GLY A 203 9.15 -4.25 -17.14
N PRO A 204 7.92 -3.74 -16.97
CA PRO A 204 6.74 -4.31 -17.63
C PRO A 204 6.88 -4.23 -19.15
N MET A 205 6.66 -5.34 -19.86
CA MET A 205 6.71 -5.35 -21.32
C MET A 205 5.64 -4.43 -21.93
N THR A 206 6.06 -3.37 -22.62
CA THR A 206 5.15 -2.35 -23.17
C THR A 206 4.72 -2.60 -24.61
N GLU A 207 5.32 -3.57 -25.31
CA GLU A 207 5.10 -3.82 -26.74
C GLU A 207 3.77 -4.53 -27.03
N HIS A 208 3.25 -5.27 -26.05
CA HIS A 208 2.00 -5.99 -26.17
C HIS A 208 1.10 -5.69 -24.97
N GLN A 209 0.15 -4.77 -25.15
CA GLN A 209 -0.90 -4.54 -24.16
C GLN A 209 -1.93 -5.67 -24.25
N SER A 210 -1.70 -6.76 -23.52
CA SER A 210 -2.67 -7.86 -23.44
C SER A 210 -3.83 -7.54 -22.47
N TYR A 211 -3.67 -6.49 -21.67
CA TYR A 211 -4.53 -6.23 -20.53
C TYR A 211 -5.20 -4.84 -20.47
N ASN A 212 -6.42 -4.80 -19.92
CA ASN A 212 -7.19 -3.61 -19.61
C ASN A 212 -7.91 -3.77 -18.26
N LEU A 213 -7.89 -2.73 -17.41
CA LEU A 213 -8.59 -2.70 -16.12
C LEU A 213 -10.08 -3.07 -16.24
N SER A 214 -10.74 -2.75 -17.35
CA SER A 214 -12.14 -3.12 -17.62
C SER A 214 -12.41 -4.64 -17.55
N ALA A 215 -11.37 -5.48 -17.63
CA ALA A 215 -11.50 -6.93 -17.52
C ALA A 215 -11.61 -7.44 -16.07
N ILE A 216 -11.38 -6.59 -15.05
CA ILE A 216 -11.46 -6.98 -13.64
C ILE A 216 -12.27 -5.97 -12.82
N PRO A 217 -12.81 -6.40 -11.66
CA PRO A 217 -13.32 -5.48 -10.66
C PRO A 217 -12.23 -4.49 -10.24
N HIS A 218 -12.49 -3.21 -10.45
CA HIS A 218 -11.60 -2.13 -10.08
C HIS A 218 -12.39 -0.84 -9.82
N ILE A 219 -11.74 0.10 -9.14
CA ILE A 219 -12.18 1.49 -9.05
C ILE A 219 -10.96 2.41 -9.18
N LEU A 220 -11.12 3.46 -9.99
CA LEU A 220 -10.16 4.54 -10.07
C LEU A 220 -10.65 5.70 -9.20
N TYR A 221 -9.76 6.28 -8.41
CA TYR A 221 -10.06 7.49 -7.65
C TYR A 221 -8.89 8.46 -7.70
N ARG A 222 -9.22 9.76 -7.62
CA ARG A 222 -8.23 10.82 -7.57
C ARG A 222 -7.58 10.86 -6.19
N ASP A 223 -6.26 10.87 -6.14
CA ASP A 223 -5.44 11.12 -4.97
C ASP A 223 -4.44 12.24 -5.28
N PRO A 224 -4.66 13.47 -4.78
CA PRO A 224 -3.78 14.60 -5.04
C PRO A 224 -2.40 14.47 -4.37
N THR A 225 -2.23 13.54 -3.42
CA THR A 225 -0.96 13.33 -2.70
C THR A 225 0.04 12.49 -3.49
N LEU A 226 -0.39 11.78 -4.53
CA LEU A 226 0.52 11.06 -5.43
C LEU A 226 1.52 12.04 -6.07
N PRO A 227 2.77 11.62 -6.31
CA PRO A 227 3.70 12.36 -7.17
C PRO A 227 3.13 12.60 -8.58
N ASP A 228 3.72 13.53 -9.32
CA ASP A 228 3.43 13.63 -10.76
C ASP A 228 3.93 12.37 -11.47
N ARG A 229 3.37 12.05 -12.64
CA ARG A 229 3.72 10.80 -13.33
C ARG A 229 5.22 10.64 -13.64
N SER A 230 5.93 11.74 -13.90
CA SER A 230 7.40 11.75 -14.08
C SER A 230 8.17 11.42 -12.80
N ASP A 231 7.51 11.57 -11.66
CA ASP A 231 8.05 11.35 -10.32
C ASP A 231 7.56 10.01 -9.76
N LEU A 232 6.82 9.21 -10.51
CA LEU A 232 6.53 7.82 -10.10
C LEU A 232 7.73 6.94 -10.43
N HIS A 233 7.83 5.82 -9.72
CA HIS A 233 8.79 4.76 -10.04
C HIS A 233 8.67 4.39 -11.53
N PRO A 234 9.76 4.17 -12.28
CA PRO A 234 9.69 3.95 -13.73
C PRO A 234 8.76 2.82 -14.16
N PHE A 235 8.75 1.71 -13.43
CA PHE A 235 7.83 0.60 -13.72
C PHE A 235 6.36 0.96 -13.42
N THR A 236 6.10 1.73 -12.36
CA THR A 236 4.77 2.27 -12.05
C THR A 236 4.32 3.28 -13.12
N GLN A 237 5.23 4.13 -13.60
CA GLN A 237 4.99 5.07 -14.69
C GLN A 237 4.59 4.33 -15.98
N SER A 238 5.33 3.28 -16.33
CA SER A 238 5.04 2.42 -17.49
C SER A 238 3.66 1.77 -17.36
N LEU A 239 3.40 1.11 -16.23
CA LEU A 239 2.11 0.48 -15.93
C LEU A 239 0.95 1.48 -16.05
N PHE A 240 1.08 2.66 -15.44
CA PHE A 240 0.05 3.70 -15.47
C PHE A 240 -0.17 4.28 -16.87
N GLY A 241 0.89 4.33 -17.68
CA GLY A 241 0.83 4.68 -19.11
C GLY A 241 0.00 3.66 -19.89
N MET A 242 0.32 2.37 -19.74
CA MET A 242 -0.39 1.27 -20.41
C MET A 242 -1.87 1.23 -20.02
N LEU A 243 -2.17 1.32 -18.73
CA LEU A 243 -3.55 1.33 -18.23
C LEU A 243 -4.30 2.65 -18.50
N ARG A 244 -3.63 3.64 -19.12
CA ARG A 244 -4.18 4.98 -19.41
C ARG A 244 -4.81 5.63 -18.18
N MET A 245 -4.18 5.44 -17.02
CA MET A 245 -4.68 6.03 -15.78
C MET A 245 -4.63 7.56 -15.89
N PRO A 246 -5.54 8.30 -15.26
CA PRO A 246 -5.41 9.76 -15.17
C PRO A 246 -4.23 10.17 -14.27
N GLN A 247 -3.82 11.44 -14.35
CA GLN A 247 -2.87 12.00 -13.38
C GLN A 247 -3.46 11.97 -11.96
N LYS A 248 -2.59 11.91 -10.94
CA LYS A 248 -2.98 11.97 -9.53
C LYS A 248 -4.13 11.00 -9.20
N SER A 249 -4.05 9.76 -9.70
CA SER A 249 -5.10 8.76 -9.52
C SER A 249 -4.50 7.43 -9.11
N ARG A 250 -5.18 6.74 -8.19
CA ARG A 250 -4.90 5.36 -7.80
C ARG A 250 -5.99 4.44 -8.33
N ALA A 251 -5.66 3.17 -8.46
CA ALA A 251 -6.53 2.07 -8.81
C ALA A 251 -6.57 1.09 -7.64
N LEU A 252 -7.74 0.84 -7.07
CA LEU A 252 -7.95 -0.34 -6.23
C LEU A 252 -8.58 -1.41 -7.11
N HIS A 253 -7.98 -2.59 -7.20
CA HIS A 253 -8.43 -3.64 -8.11
C HIS A 253 -8.17 -5.03 -7.55
N ARG A 254 -8.82 -6.03 -8.14
CA ARG A 254 -8.54 -7.44 -7.83
C ARG A 254 -7.07 -7.74 -8.15
N SER A 255 -6.33 -8.35 -7.22
CA SER A 255 -4.91 -8.59 -7.43
C SER A 255 -4.67 -9.58 -8.57
N LYS A 256 -3.58 -9.38 -9.34
CA LYS A 256 -3.24 -10.24 -10.48
C LYS A 256 -1.88 -10.92 -10.31
N PHE A 257 -0.86 -10.16 -9.94
CA PHE A 257 0.48 -10.60 -9.65
C PHE A 257 1.13 -9.70 -8.57
N PRO A 258 0.56 -9.63 -7.35
CA PRO A 258 1.11 -8.79 -6.30
C PRO A 258 2.43 -9.39 -5.77
N LEU A 259 3.54 -8.67 -5.91
CA LEU A 259 4.85 -9.06 -5.39
C LEU A 259 5.34 -8.12 -4.29
N CYS A 260 6.26 -8.64 -3.47
CA CYS A 260 6.76 -8.02 -2.24
C CYS A 260 5.70 -7.90 -1.13
N SER A 261 6.16 -7.89 0.12
CA SER A 261 5.30 -7.84 1.32
C SER A 261 5.51 -6.59 2.18
N PHE A 262 5.99 -5.49 1.58
CA PHE A 262 6.24 -4.20 2.25
C PHE A 262 5.08 -3.79 3.16
N GLY A 263 3.84 -3.92 2.67
CA GLY A 263 2.65 -3.65 3.45
C GLY A 263 1.40 -4.38 2.97
N TYR A 264 0.82 -5.25 3.79
CA TYR A 264 -0.43 -5.93 3.46
C TYR A 264 -1.38 -5.97 4.66
N ALA A 265 -2.63 -5.59 4.42
CA ALA A 265 -3.71 -5.81 5.37
C ALA A 265 -4.27 -7.22 5.23
N ILE A 266 -4.64 -7.85 6.34
CA ILE A 266 -5.14 -9.23 6.37
C ILE A 266 -6.26 -9.38 7.39
N THR A 267 -7.25 -10.23 7.06
CA THR A 267 -8.31 -10.62 7.99
C THR A 267 -7.86 -11.79 8.86
N ARG A 268 -8.44 -11.92 10.07
CA ARG A 268 -8.15 -13.03 10.99
C ARG A 268 -8.31 -14.42 10.35
N PRO A 269 -9.41 -14.75 9.64
CA PRO A 269 -9.55 -16.01 8.93
C PRO A 269 -8.44 -16.25 7.89
N ALA A 270 -8.04 -15.21 7.15
CA ALA A 270 -6.98 -15.31 6.15
C ALA A 270 -5.61 -15.59 6.80
N ALA A 271 -5.31 -14.94 7.92
CA ALA A 271 -4.06 -15.15 8.66
C ALA A 271 -3.93 -16.58 9.22
N GLU A 272 -5.02 -17.18 9.70
CA GLU A 272 -5.03 -18.59 10.12
C GLU A 272 -4.63 -19.52 8.98
N ARG A 273 -5.23 -19.32 7.80
CA ARG A 273 -4.94 -20.12 6.60
C ARG A 273 -3.52 -19.93 6.09
N LEU A 274 -3.01 -18.71 6.17
CA LEU A 274 -1.67 -18.39 5.73
C LEU A 274 -0.64 -19.19 6.55
N LEU A 275 -0.84 -19.26 7.87
CA LEU A 275 0.02 -20.01 8.78
C LEU A 275 -0.10 -21.53 8.65
N SER A 276 -1.30 -22.05 8.37
CA SER A 276 -1.58 -23.49 8.40
C SER A 276 -1.46 -24.19 7.04
N GLU A 277 -1.92 -23.55 5.97
CA GLU A 277 -2.20 -24.20 4.69
C GLU A 277 -1.43 -23.57 3.53
N LEU A 278 -1.45 -22.24 3.44
CA LEU A 278 -1.07 -21.52 2.22
C LEU A 278 0.41 -21.14 2.19
N ALA A 279 0.99 -20.81 3.34
CA ALA A 279 2.40 -20.47 3.47
C ALA A 279 3.03 -21.14 4.72
N PRO A 280 2.89 -22.46 4.92
CA PRO A 280 3.46 -23.11 6.11
C PRO A 280 4.99 -22.91 6.18
N PRO A 281 5.59 -22.88 7.39
CA PRO A 281 7.00 -22.56 7.56
C PRO A 281 7.90 -23.76 7.26
N GLN A 282 7.80 -24.27 6.03
CA GLN A 282 8.57 -25.37 5.49
C GLN A 282 8.61 -25.29 3.95
N TYR A 283 9.78 -25.55 3.37
CA TYR A 283 9.89 -25.70 1.93
C TYR A 283 9.26 -27.02 1.45
N LYS A 284 8.81 -26.97 0.20
CA LYS A 284 8.29 -28.08 -0.59
C LYS A 284 9.07 -28.11 -1.91
N VAL A 285 9.18 -29.29 -2.53
CA VAL A 285 9.96 -29.52 -3.78
C VAL A 285 9.71 -28.45 -4.85
N ASN A 286 8.46 -28.12 -5.12
CA ASN A 286 8.06 -27.09 -6.08
C ASN A 286 7.31 -25.95 -5.38
N GLY A 287 7.72 -25.63 -4.16
CA GLY A 287 7.12 -24.58 -3.34
C GLY A 287 7.74 -23.20 -3.58
N PRO A 288 7.05 -22.14 -3.13
CA PRO A 288 7.63 -20.80 -3.08
C PRO A 288 8.88 -20.78 -2.19
N ARG A 289 9.88 -19.99 -2.58
CA ARG A 289 11.17 -19.83 -1.89
C ARG A 289 11.26 -18.57 -1.02
N ALA A 290 10.28 -17.69 -1.12
CA ALA A 290 10.14 -16.51 -0.27
C ALA A 290 8.67 -16.32 0.15
N PHE A 291 8.47 -15.59 1.24
CA PHE A 291 7.14 -15.43 1.85
C PHE A 291 6.18 -14.63 0.97
N ASP A 292 6.67 -13.58 0.34
CA ASP A 292 5.93 -12.78 -0.64
C ASP A 292 5.51 -13.61 -1.86
N VAL A 293 6.36 -14.51 -2.35
CA VAL A 293 6.00 -15.47 -3.43
C VAL A 293 4.94 -16.46 -2.95
N ALA A 294 4.97 -16.88 -1.68
CA ALA A 294 3.91 -17.71 -1.12
C ALA A 294 2.57 -16.95 -1.03
N LEU A 295 2.61 -15.67 -0.67
CA LEU A 295 1.44 -14.80 -0.64
C LEU A 295 0.89 -14.54 -2.05
N LEU A 296 1.76 -14.30 -3.04
CA LEU A 296 1.42 -14.23 -4.46
C LEU A 296 0.69 -15.50 -4.92
N HIS A 297 1.26 -16.69 -4.66
CA HIS A 297 0.64 -17.96 -5.01
C HIS A 297 -0.73 -18.14 -4.35
N ALA A 298 -0.85 -17.75 -3.07
CA ALA A 298 -2.13 -17.77 -2.36
C ALA A 298 -3.15 -16.85 -3.03
N CYS A 299 -2.77 -15.64 -3.42
CA CYS A 299 -3.65 -14.71 -4.14
C CYS A 299 -4.06 -15.23 -5.53
N ASN A 300 -3.12 -15.79 -6.30
CA ASN A 300 -3.37 -16.33 -7.63
C ASN A 300 -4.37 -17.50 -7.57
N ASN A 301 -4.19 -18.40 -6.61
CA ASN A 301 -5.12 -19.51 -6.39
C ASN A 301 -6.51 -18.99 -5.99
N GLY A 302 -6.60 -17.89 -5.25
CA GLY A 302 -7.86 -17.29 -4.84
C GLY A 302 -8.50 -16.35 -5.85
N SER A 303 -7.83 -16.04 -6.97
CA SER A 303 -8.23 -15.02 -7.96
C SER A 303 -9.70 -15.12 -8.40
N ASN A 304 -10.17 -16.33 -8.70
CA ASN A 304 -11.53 -16.62 -9.16
C ASN A 304 -12.57 -16.82 -8.04
N THR A 305 -12.18 -16.65 -6.77
CA THR A 305 -13.09 -16.80 -5.62
C THR A 305 -13.98 -15.57 -5.49
N PRO A 306 -15.33 -15.70 -5.49
CA PRO A 306 -16.22 -14.56 -5.35
C PRO A 306 -16.02 -13.80 -4.03
N SER A 307 -16.41 -12.52 -4.01
CA SER A 307 -16.24 -11.60 -2.89
C SER A 307 -17.59 -10.91 -2.61
N PRO A 308 -18.27 -11.18 -1.46
CA PRO A 308 -17.91 -12.16 -0.44
C PRO A 308 -18.01 -13.60 -0.95
N THR A 309 -17.42 -14.54 -0.19
CA THR A 309 -17.54 -15.96 -0.50
C THR A 309 -19.01 -16.36 -0.35
N PRO A 310 -19.64 -17.03 -1.34
CA PRO A 310 -21.05 -17.34 -1.25
C PRO A 310 -21.36 -18.26 -0.06
N PRO A 311 -22.52 -18.15 0.61
CA PRO A 311 -22.80 -18.89 1.84
C PRO A 311 -22.63 -20.40 1.77
N TRP A 312 -22.94 -21.03 0.63
CA TRP A 312 -22.75 -22.48 0.41
C TRP A 312 -21.29 -22.90 0.27
N LYS A 313 -20.39 -21.92 0.10
CA LYS A 313 -18.94 -22.03 0.14
C LYS A 313 -18.36 -21.27 1.34
N ASP A 314 -19.17 -20.78 2.28
CA ASP A 314 -18.62 -20.20 3.50
C ASP A 314 -18.48 -21.33 4.53
N PRO A 315 -17.25 -21.75 4.87
CA PRO A 315 -17.05 -22.83 5.81
C PRO A 315 -17.61 -22.46 7.19
N ARG A 316 -17.65 -21.18 7.59
CA ARG A 316 -18.23 -20.76 8.87
C ARG A 316 -19.73 -21.05 8.97
N LEU A 317 -20.42 -21.01 7.82
CA LEU A 317 -21.86 -21.24 7.71
C LEU A 317 -22.22 -22.71 7.46
N HIS A 318 -21.22 -23.61 7.36
CA HIS A 318 -21.48 -25.01 7.08
C HIS A 318 -22.26 -25.68 8.23
N PRO A 319 -23.34 -26.44 7.97
CA PRO A 319 -24.16 -27.04 9.02
C PRO A 319 -23.37 -28.03 9.88
N ASP A 320 -22.46 -28.81 9.29
CA ASP A 320 -21.52 -29.68 10.01
C ASP A 320 -20.30 -28.88 10.55
N PRO A 321 -20.09 -28.79 11.88
CA PRO A 321 -18.95 -28.13 12.52
C PRO A 321 -17.57 -28.65 12.09
N ALA A 322 -17.43 -29.94 11.77
CA ALA A 322 -16.16 -30.53 11.37
C ALA A 322 -15.71 -30.04 9.98
N LEU A 323 -16.67 -29.75 9.10
CA LEU A 323 -16.43 -29.23 7.76
C LEU A 323 -16.23 -27.71 7.74
N ARG A 324 -16.50 -27.00 8.84
CA ARG A 324 -16.21 -25.56 8.97
C ARG A 324 -14.72 -25.21 8.99
N ARG A 325 -13.83 -26.21 9.10
CA ARG A 325 -12.37 -26.03 9.03
C ARG A 325 -11.82 -26.09 7.61
N LYS A 326 -12.62 -26.52 6.63
CA LYS A 326 -12.17 -26.69 5.25
C LYS A 326 -12.61 -25.50 4.41
N TYR A 327 -11.74 -24.49 4.30
CA TYR A 327 -11.97 -23.37 3.40
C TYR A 327 -12.12 -23.88 1.96
N PRO A 328 -13.20 -23.55 1.24
CA PRO A 328 -13.43 -24.07 -0.11
C PRO A 328 -12.78 -23.22 -1.21
N SER A 329 -12.16 -22.09 -0.86
CA SER A 329 -11.30 -21.36 -1.79
C SER A 329 -9.91 -21.99 -1.79
N PRO A 330 -9.31 -22.27 -2.96
CA PRO A 330 -7.94 -22.79 -3.04
C PRO A 330 -6.88 -21.73 -2.68
N GLY A 331 -7.26 -20.47 -2.42
CA GLY A 331 -6.34 -19.38 -2.07
C GLY A 331 -7.03 -18.22 -1.37
N LEU A 332 -6.50 -17.00 -1.54
CA LEU A 332 -6.97 -15.77 -0.90
C LEU A 332 -7.56 -14.78 -1.91
N ARG A 333 -8.61 -14.07 -1.49
CA ARG A 333 -9.24 -12.97 -2.22
C ARG A 333 -8.45 -11.70 -1.97
N CYS A 334 -7.44 -11.48 -2.80
CA CYS A 334 -6.53 -10.36 -2.67
C CYS A 334 -6.98 -9.17 -3.52
N TRP A 335 -6.79 -7.97 -2.97
CA TRP A 335 -6.98 -6.70 -3.66
C TRP A 335 -5.71 -5.87 -3.55
N THR A 336 -5.41 -5.10 -4.59
CA THR A 336 -4.19 -4.29 -4.64
C THR A 336 -4.53 -2.83 -4.90
N LEU A 337 -3.89 -1.94 -4.15
CA LEU A 337 -3.93 -0.52 -4.41
C LEU A 337 -2.69 -0.08 -5.20
N ASN A 338 -2.88 0.28 -6.45
CA ASN A 338 -1.85 0.78 -7.36
C ASN A 338 -1.97 2.30 -7.55
N SER A 339 -0.92 3.11 -7.36
CA SER A 339 0.29 2.78 -6.65
C SER A 339 -0.06 2.61 -5.17
N GLU A 340 0.84 1.97 -4.47
CA GLU A 340 0.83 1.63 -3.07
C GLU A 340 1.01 2.86 -2.15
N LEU A 341 0.64 2.71 -0.87
CA LEU A 341 0.78 3.75 0.16
C LEU A 341 2.08 3.62 0.95
N PHE A 342 2.61 2.40 1.04
CA PHE A 342 3.86 2.05 1.71
C PHE A 342 4.84 1.55 0.66
N HIS A 343 6.00 2.18 0.53
CA HIS A 343 7.03 1.76 -0.40
C HIS A 343 8.31 1.46 0.36
N HIS A 344 9.09 0.47 -0.07
CA HIS A 344 10.38 0.21 0.57
C HIS A 344 11.30 1.43 0.44
N MET A 345 12.09 1.68 1.47
CA MET A 345 13.09 2.73 1.52
C MET A 345 14.31 2.32 0.71
N PRO A 346 14.97 3.27 0.04
CA PRO A 346 16.26 3.02 -0.58
C PRO A 346 17.29 2.52 0.45
N GLY A 347 17.95 1.41 0.13
CA GLY A 347 18.97 0.76 0.95
C GLY A 347 19.06 -0.73 0.68
N HIS A 348 20.06 -1.41 1.26
CA HIS A 348 20.15 -2.88 1.21
C HIS A 348 19.03 -3.50 2.04
N SER A 349 18.48 -4.64 1.65
CA SER A 349 17.54 -5.37 2.51
C SER A 349 18.29 -6.15 3.60
N LEU A 350 17.65 -6.39 4.75
CA LEU A 350 18.24 -7.29 5.77
C LEU A 350 18.38 -8.74 5.26
N VAL A 351 17.59 -9.11 4.26
CA VAL A 351 17.70 -10.41 3.58
C VAL A 351 19.03 -10.49 2.84
N ASP A 352 19.38 -9.46 2.09
CA ASP A 352 20.64 -9.36 1.33
C ASP A 352 21.85 -9.34 2.28
N GLU A 353 21.81 -8.53 3.35
CA GLU A 353 22.88 -8.50 4.36
C GLU A 353 23.15 -9.89 4.96
N ILE A 354 22.08 -10.66 5.23
CA ILE A 354 22.20 -12.02 5.76
C ILE A 354 22.72 -12.97 4.68
N GLY A 355 22.26 -12.82 3.44
CA GLY A 355 22.74 -13.58 2.28
C GLY A 355 24.25 -13.39 2.09
N GLU A 356 24.72 -12.15 2.00
CA GLU A 356 26.15 -11.80 1.91
C GLU A 356 26.96 -12.41 3.05
N SER A 357 26.49 -12.28 4.30
CA SER A 357 27.15 -12.88 5.46
C SER A 357 27.19 -14.41 5.42
N SER A 358 26.30 -15.03 4.63
CA SER A 358 26.20 -16.47 4.41
C SER A 358 26.93 -16.93 3.13
N GLY A 359 27.61 -16.02 2.42
CA GLY A 359 28.35 -16.29 1.19
C GLY A 359 27.53 -16.21 -0.10
N GLU A 360 26.33 -15.63 -0.05
CA GLU A 360 25.51 -15.32 -1.23
C GLU A 360 26.00 -13.99 -1.86
N GLU A 361 25.92 -13.82 -3.19
CA GLU A 361 26.25 -12.56 -3.87
C GLU A 361 24.99 -11.92 -4.49
N PRO A 362 24.13 -11.25 -3.69
CA PRO A 362 22.94 -10.61 -4.22
C PRO A 362 23.31 -9.37 -5.04
N GLY A 363 22.87 -9.32 -6.30
CA GLY A 363 22.88 -8.09 -7.10
C GLY A 363 21.76 -7.13 -6.67
N ILE A 364 21.79 -5.89 -7.16
CA ILE A 364 20.68 -4.94 -6.93
C ILE A 364 19.45 -5.44 -7.70
N PRO A 365 18.28 -5.62 -7.05
CA PRO A 365 17.06 -6.02 -7.74
C PRO A 365 16.70 -5.05 -8.88
N PRO A 366 16.14 -5.53 -10.01
CA PRO A 366 15.89 -4.69 -11.18
C PRO A 366 14.92 -3.53 -10.91
N VAL A 367 13.94 -3.77 -10.04
CA VAL A 367 13.00 -2.75 -9.57
C VAL A 367 13.73 -1.62 -8.85
N ASP A 368 14.66 -1.94 -7.94
CA ASP A 368 15.43 -0.93 -7.19
C ASP A 368 16.41 -0.19 -8.11
N LEU A 369 17.04 -0.91 -9.02
CA LEU A 369 17.98 -0.36 -9.99
C LEU A 369 17.30 0.66 -10.90
N ALA A 370 16.10 0.37 -11.39
CA ALA A 370 15.35 1.26 -12.28
C ALA A 370 15.09 2.63 -11.64
N ALA A 371 14.86 2.67 -10.33
CA ALA A 371 14.50 3.88 -9.59
C ALA A 371 15.69 4.63 -8.96
N GLN A 372 16.88 4.04 -8.94
CA GLN A 372 18.04 4.53 -8.18
C GLN A 372 18.36 6.01 -8.44
N ALA A 373 18.42 6.41 -9.71
CA ALA A 373 18.72 7.81 -10.08
C ALA A 373 17.61 8.77 -9.59
N GLN A 374 16.35 8.35 -9.68
CA GLN A 374 15.21 9.16 -9.28
C GLN A 374 15.18 9.38 -7.77
N VAL A 375 15.49 8.35 -6.99
CA VAL A 375 15.66 8.44 -5.53
C VAL A 375 16.71 9.49 -5.16
N VAL A 376 17.89 9.43 -5.78
CA VAL A 376 18.99 10.36 -5.52
C VAL A 376 18.61 11.80 -5.89
N ILE A 377 18.02 12.00 -7.06
CA ILE A 377 17.65 13.34 -7.55
C ILE A 377 16.54 13.96 -6.69
N ARG A 378 15.53 13.18 -6.33
CA ARG A 378 14.39 13.68 -5.56
C ARG A 378 14.67 13.76 -4.07
N ASN A 379 15.66 13.02 -3.59
CA ASN A 379 15.92 12.81 -2.17
C ASN A 379 14.64 12.34 -1.43
N GLU A 380 13.90 11.44 -2.06
CA GLU A 380 12.61 10.89 -1.63
C GLU A 380 12.51 9.43 -2.04
N THR A 381 11.77 8.65 -1.26
CA THR A 381 11.34 7.31 -1.65
C THR A 381 10.45 7.39 -2.90
N THR A 382 10.64 6.47 -3.85
CA THR A 382 9.83 6.38 -5.07
C THR A 382 8.37 6.13 -4.76
N ASN A 383 7.47 6.60 -5.64
CA ASN A 383 6.01 6.62 -5.44
C ASN A 383 5.48 7.43 -4.23
N ILE A 384 6.35 7.83 -3.29
CA ILE A 384 6.03 8.72 -2.18
C ILE A 384 6.34 10.17 -2.56
N ASN A 385 5.44 11.11 -2.26
CA ASN A 385 5.63 12.51 -2.64
C ASN A 385 6.44 13.29 -1.60
N CYS A 386 6.08 13.15 -0.32
CA CYS A 386 6.83 13.69 0.80
C CYS A 386 6.92 12.62 1.89
N GLY A 387 8.03 11.86 1.89
CA GLY A 387 8.28 10.75 2.81
C GLY A 387 9.19 11.11 3.97
N PHE A 388 9.63 10.12 4.73
CA PHE A 388 10.47 10.26 5.91
C PHE A 388 11.92 9.80 5.70
N TRP A 389 12.21 9.08 4.61
CA TRP A 389 13.50 8.43 4.36
C TRP A 389 14.72 9.34 4.56
N ASN A 390 14.69 10.57 4.03
CA ASN A 390 15.83 11.49 4.09
C ASN A 390 16.06 12.15 5.47
N GLY A 391 15.27 11.80 6.49
CA GLY A 391 15.45 12.28 7.85
C GLY A 391 15.02 13.73 8.11
N ALA A 392 14.39 14.42 7.15
CA ALA A 392 14.02 15.84 7.30
C ALA A 392 13.04 16.13 8.45
N PHE A 393 12.35 15.10 8.95
CA PHE A 393 11.40 15.21 10.07
C PHE A 393 11.92 14.55 11.35
N ALA A 394 13.23 14.28 11.43
CA ALA A 394 13.83 13.72 12.62
C ALA A 394 13.77 14.68 13.81
N PHE A 395 13.55 14.15 15.01
CA PHE A 395 13.51 14.90 16.26
C PHE A 395 14.18 14.11 17.40
N GLN A 396 14.60 14.82 18.44
CA GLN A 396 15.17 14.20 19.64
C GLN A 396 14.08 13.54 20.48
N LYS A 397 14.35 12.37 21.07
CA LYS A 397 13.36 11.53 21.78
C LYS A 397 12.53 12.28 22.84
N ASP A 398 13.14 13.23 23.54
CA ASP A 398 12.49 13.97 24.63
C ASP A 398 11.93 15.34 24.19
N ASN A 399 12.08 15.71 22.91
CA ASN A 399 11.59 16.98 22.38
C ASN A 399 10.12 16.90 21.95
N MET A 400 9.23 16.83 22.96
CA MET A 400 7.78 16.76 22.75
C MET A 400 7.21 18.00 22.04
N THR A 401 7.82 19.17 22.22
CA THR A 401 7.41 20.39 21.52
C THR A 401 7.61 20.27 20.01
N GLN A 402 8.77 19.78 19.57
CA GLN A 402 9.03 19.53 18.16
C GLN A 402 8.13 18.43 17.60
N LEU A 403 7.91 17.34 18.35
CA LEU A 403 7.00 16.29 17.93
C LEU A 403 5.57 16.83 17.74
N HIS A 404 5.02 17.59 18.69
CA HIS A 404 3.68 18.18 18.55
C HIS A 404 3.59 19.14 17.37
N TYR A 405 4.64 19.92 17.11
CA TYR A 405 4.71 20.79 15.93
C TYR A 405 4.67 19.99 14.63
N LEU A 406 5.46 18.92 14.53
CA LEU A 406 5.51 18.04 13.36
C LEU A 406 4.18 17.28 13.18
N GLN A 407 3.58 16.77 14.26
CA GLN A 407 2.27 16.13 14.21
C GLN A 407 1.20 17.07 13.65
N GLU A 408 1.20 18.33 14.07
CA GLU A 408 0.22 19.30 13.63
C GLU A 408 0.44 19.72 12.17
N HIS A 409 1.64 20.17 11.83
CA HIS A 409 1.90 20.79 10.52
C HIS A 409 2.22 19.74 9.45
N VAL A 410 3.06 18.75 9.76
CA VAL A 410 3.49 17.73 8.80
C VAL A 410 2.44 16.63 8.68
N GLY A 411 2.03 16.01 9.80
CA GLY A 411 1.08 14.90 9.80
C GLY A 411 -0.36 15.33 9.48
N ARG A 412 -0.97 16.13 10.37
CA ARG A 412 -2.40 16.48 10.27
C ARG A 412 -2.70 17.42 9.10
N GLN A 413 -1.95 18.51 8.98
CA GLN A 413 -2.14 19.48 7.91
C GLN A 413 -1.48 19.05 6.59
N GLY A 414 -0.60 18.03 6.59
CA GLY A 414 0.01 17.52 5.38
C GLY A 414 1.04 18.46 4.74
N GLN A 415 1.62 19.39 5.50
CA GLN A 415 2.58 20.36 4.98
C GLN A 415 3.97 19.73 4.85
N CYS A 416 4.47 19.62 3.63
CA CYS A 416 5.82 19.15 3.39
C CYS A 416 6.83 20.27 3.70
N LEU A 417 7.46 20.20 4.89
CA LEU A 417 8.39 21.24 5.35
C LEU A 417 9.83 21.08 4.80
N LYS A 418 10.05 20.14 3.87
CA LYS A 418 11.34 19.91 3.22
C LYS A 418 11.77 21.12 2.38
N GLU A 419 13.08 21.29 2.21
CA GLU A 419 13.66 22.36 1.41
C GLU A 419 13.14 22.31 -0.03
N GLY A 420 12.83 23.46 -0.63
CA GLY A 420 12.26 23.55 -1.98
C GLY A 420 10.80 23.09 -2.12
N ARG A 421 10.17 22.57 -1.06
CA ARG A 421 8.78 22.07 -1.07
C ARG A 421 7.80 22.95 -0.27
N LYS A 422 8.29 23.94 0.48
CA LYS A 422 7.44 24.92 1.17
C LYS A 422 6.67 25.74 0.14
N LEU A 423 5.35 25.74 0.22
CA LEU A 423 4.52 26.70 -0.50
C LEU A 423 5.00 28.12 -0.13
N PRO A 424 5.14 29.04 -1.10
CA PRO A 424 5.46 30.43 -0.80
C PRO A 424 4.44 31.00 0.19
N ARG A 425 4.92 31.66 1.25
CA ARG A 425 4.11 32.27 2.34
C ARG A 425 2.94 33.14 1.82
N ASP A 426 3.04 33.66 0.60
CA ASP A 426 2.04 34.54 -0.02
C ASP A 426 0.74 33.83 -0.44
N SER A 427 0.70 32.50 -0.42
CA SER A 427 -0.50 31.72 -0.78
C SER A 427 -1.49 31.52 0.38
N ILE A 428 -1.10 31.80 1.63
CA ILE A 428 -1.98 31.68 2.81
C ILE A 428 -2.77 32.98 3.06
N GLN A 429 -2.22 34.14 2.69
CA GLN A 429 -2.90 35.42 2.89
C GLN A 429 -4.02 35.68 1.85
N GLN A 430 -3.91 35.10 0.64
CA GLN A 430 -4.94 35.22 -0.41
C GLN A 430 -6.16 34.29 -0.22
N LEU A 431 -6.18 33.48 0.84
CA LEU A 431 -7.32 32.60 1.18
C LEU A 431 -8.13 33.11 2.38
N ILE A 432 -7.73 34.24 2.97
CA ILE A 432 -8.38 34.83 4.16
C ILE A 432 -8.91 36.26 3.89
N ASP A 433 -8.54 36.88 2.77
CA ASP A 433 -9.17 38.10 2.22
C ASP A 433 -9.98 37.77 0.96
#